data_AF-A0A7Y4ZR67-F1
#
_entry.id   AF-A0A7Y4ZR67-F1
#
_cell.length_a   1.000
_cell.length_b   1.000
_cell.length_c   1.000
_cell.angle_alpha   90.00
_cell.angle_beta   90.00
_cell.angle_gamma   90.00
#
_symmetry.space_group_name_H-M   'P 1'
#
loop_
_entity.id
_entity.type
_entity.pdbx_description
1 polymer ?
#
loop_
_entity_poly.entity_id
_entity_poly.type
_entity_poly.pdbx_seq_one_letter_code
_entity_poly.pdbx_strand_id
1 'polypeptide(L)'
;MRSALVVSALAVLAGCHRGCGGADGRAGGPAPSSSSLQLDLVDCPDGLARCEGGEVMVSRLARVAATTACPWESLGTCATRCLAEGLIVDLPKASARTQLCAAPPSAPPAWLPPATESPLFGCDEGEFRCSANVVRRCSGNVQRAVAACVDGCAEVSEGIEAGSVDAAAGVLCKRL
;
A
#
# COMPACT_ATOMS: atom_id res chain seq x y z
N MET A 1 -31.89 -9.08 -41.31
CA MET A 1 -32.13 -7.64 -41.57
C MET A 1 -33.17 -7.14 -40.58
N ARG A 2 -32.80 -6.18 -39.70
CA ARG A 2 -33.58 -5.36 -38.74
C ARG A 2 -32.64 -5.07 -37.55
N SER A 3 -31.80 -4.06 -37.67
CA SER A 3 -32.01 -2.65 -37.27
C SER A 3 -31.82 -2.42 -35.77
N ALA A 4 -30.83 -1.55 -35.49
CA ALA A 4 -30.24 -1.18 -34.22
C ALA A 4 -31.10 -0.23 -33.37
N LEU A 5 -30.78 -0.17 -32.07
CA LEU A 5 -30.93 1.04 -31.27
C LEU A 5 -29.83 1.05 -30.20
N VAL A 6 -28.83 1.89 -30.44
CA VAL A 6 -27.78 2.29 -29.49
C VAL A 6 -28.37 3.42 -28.65
N VAL A 7 -28.36 3.27 -27.32
CA VAL A 7 -28.65 4.36 -26.38
C VAL A 7 -27.40 4.62 -25.57
N SER A 8 -26.67 5.65 -25.99
CA SER A 8 -25.56 6.25 -25.25
C SER A 8 -26.13 7.16 -24.15
N ALA A 9 -25.87 6.83 -22.89
CA ALA A 9 -26.12 7.72 -21.77
C ALA A 9 -24.79 8.28 -21.27
N LEU A 10 -24.45 9.48 -21.73
CA LEU A 10 -23.40 10.34 -21.17
C LEU A 10 -23.90 10.90 -19.84
N ALA A 11 -23.37 10.39 -18.73
CA ALA A 11 -23.52 11.03 -17.42
C ALA A 11 -22.33 11.95 -17.17
N VAL A 12 -22.50 13.23 -17.50
CA VAL A 12 -21.66 14.34 -17.05
C VAL A 12 -22.11 14.69 -15.64
N LEU A 13 -21.27 14.48 -14.63
CA LEU A 13 -21.50 14.96 -13.27
C LEU A 13 -20.26 15.68 -12.72
N ALA A 14 -20.39 17.01 -12.76
CA ALA A 14 -20.04 17.99 -11.75
C ALA A 14 -18.63 17.95 -11.13
N GLY A 15 -17.86 18.99 -11.45
CA GLY A 15 -16.62 19.34 -10.79
C GLY A 15 -16.82 19.84 -9.36
N CYS A 16 -15.92 19.39 -8.47
CA CYS A 16 -15.67 20.05 -7.20
C CYS A 16 -14.70 21.23 -7.46
N HIS A 17 -15.26 22.44 -7.51
CA HIS A 17 -14.54 23.70 -7.43
C HIS A 17 -13.72 23.71 -6.12
N ARG A 18 -12.41 23.45 -6.19
CA ARG A 18 -11.50 23.75 -5.08
C ARG A 18 -11.34 25.27 -4.99
N GLY A 19 -12.13 25.88 -4.13
CA GLY A 19 -11.84 27.20 -3.59
C GLY A 19 -10.66 27.10 -2.62
N CYS A 20 -9.52 27.69 -2.99
CA CYS A 20 -8.52 28.19 -2.06
C CYS A 20 -8.25 29.64 -2.44
N GLY A 21 -8.40 30.52 -1.43
CA GLY A 21 -8.60 31.96 -1.55
C GLY A 21 -7.57 32.72 -2.36
N GLY A 22 -8.08 33.67 -3.15
CA GLY A 22 -7.29 34.79 -3.65
C GLY A 22 -6.84 35.66 -2.48
N ALA A 23 -5.55 35.96 -2.44
CA ALA A 23 -4.95 36.93 -1.55
C ALA A 23 -4.56 38.17 -2.37
N ASP A 24 -5.53 39.07 -2.58
CA ASP A 24 -5.27 40.43 -3.03
C ASP A 24 -5.47 41.39 -1.86
N GLY A 25 -4.36 41.86 -1.27
CA GLY A 25 -4.40 42.69 -0.07
C GLY A 25 -3.05 43.14 0.50
N ARG A 26 -2.23 43.79 -0.34
CA ARG A 26 -1.26 44.86 -0.02
C ARG A 26 -0.89 45.12 1.47
N ALA A 27 0.30 44.68 1.90
CA ALA A 27 1.19 45.40 2.83
C ALA A 27 2.59 44.78 2.82
N GLY A 28 3.59 45.51 2.32
CA GLY A 28 4.99 45.08 2.26
C GLY A 28 5.66 45.11 3.62
N GLY A 29 5.50 44.05 4.41
CA GLY A 29 6.42 43.69 5.48
C GLY A 29 7.42 42.63 4.99
N PRO A 30 8.64 42.55 5.54
CA PRO A 30 9.52 41.42 5.26
C PRO A 30 8.76 40.15 5.65
N ALA A 31 8.52 39.28 4.68
CA ALA A 31 7.90 37.98 4.93
C ALA A 31 8.71 37.30 6.05
N PRO A 32 8.10 36.83 7.14
CA PRO A 32 8.81 35.97 8.05
C PRO A 32 9.34 34.82 7.20
N SER A 33 10.64 34.55 7.30
CA SER A 33 11.26 33.39 6.69
C SER A 33 10.58 32.17 7.32
N SER A 34 9.45 31.76 6.75
CA SER A 34 8.83 30.47 7.01
C SER A 34 9.78 29.48 6.38
N SER A 35 10.82 29.12 7.15
CA SER A 35 11.54 27.88 7.00
C SER A 35 10.47 26.82 7.03
N SER A 36 9.98 26.45 5.86
CA SER A 36 9.14 25.29 5.68
C SER A 36 10.01 24.14 6.14
N LEU A 37 9.82 23.72 7.40
CA LEU A 37 10.13 22.36 7.81
C LEU A 37 9.30 21.49 6.87
N GLN A 38 9.88 21.15 5.72
CA GLN A 38 9.39 20.12 4.82
C GLN A 38 9.53 18.83 5.61
N LEU A 39 8.56 18.59 6.48
CA LEU A 39 8.36 17.29 7.06
C LEU A 39 7.99 16.41 5.88
N ASP A 40 8.90 15.51 5.51
CA ASP A 40 8.60 14.46 4.54
C ASP A 40 7.41 13.67 5.11
N LEU A 41 6.23 13.90 4.55
CA LEU A 41 5.00 13.24 4.94
C LEU A 41 4.75 12.08 3.98
N VAL A 42 4.44 10.92 4.55
CA VAL A 42 4.06 9.72 3.82
C VAL A 42 2.58 9.44 4.06
N ASP A 43 1.85 9.15 2.99
CA ASP A 43 0.48 8.68 3.05
C ASP A 43 0.47 7.18 3.43
N CYS A 44 -0.07 6.87 4.60
CA CYS A 44 -0.43 5.52 5.00
C CYS A 44 -1.76 5.14 4.36
N PRO A 45 -1.78 4.17 3.44
CA PRO A 45 -3.03 3.74 2.83
C PRO A 45 -3.88 2.96 3.82
N ASP A 46 -5.19 3.02 3.62
CA ASP A 46 -6.13 2.04 4.19
C ASP A 46 -6.03 0.73 3.40
N GLY A 47 -6.48 -0.38 4.00
CA GLY A 47 -6.54 -1.68 3.34
C GLY A 47 -5.26 -2.51 3.37
N LEU A 48 -4.15 -1.99 3.90
CA LEU A 48 -3.02 -2.87 4.23
C LEU A 48 -3.35 -3.68 5.47
N ALA A 49 -3.04 -4.97 5.45
CA ALA A 49 -3.21 -5.87 6.56
C ALA A 49 -1.93 -6.69 6.79
N ARG A 50 -1.64 -7.01 8.05
CA ARG A 50 -0.52 -7.90 8.40
C ARG A 50 -0.87 -8.76 9.60
N CYS A 51 -0.14 -9.85 9.79
CA CYS A 51 -0.25 -10.68 10.97
C CYS A 51 1.09 -10.70 11.71
N GLU A 52 1.08 -10.28 12.97
CA GLU A 52 2.27 -10.11 13.80
C GLU A 52 1.97 -10.53 15.23
N GLY A 53 2.79 -11.40 15.80
CA GLY A 53 2.56 -12.01 17.11
C GLY A 53 1.28 -12.83 17.20
N GLY A 54 0.75 -13.34 16.08
CA GLY A 54 -0.57 -13.98 16.05
C GLY A 54 -1.75 -13.00 16.02
N GLU A 55 -1.50 -11.70 15.98
CA GLU A 55 -2.52 -10.64 15.91
C GLU A 55 -2.66 -10.11 14.49
N VAL A 56 -3.89 -10.03 14.00
CA VAL A 56 -4.18 -9.46 12.68
C VAL A 56 -4.40 -7.97 12.84
N MET A 57 -3.58 -7.18 12.15
CA MET A 57 -3.62 -5.73 12.18
C MET A 57 -3.96 -5.18 10.79
N VAL A 58 -4.64 -4.04 10.73
CA VAL A 58 -4.92 -3.29 9.50
C VAL A 58 -4.45 -1.85 9.62
N SER A 59 -3.87 -1.31 8.55
CA SER A 59 -3.43 0.08 8.48
C SER A 59 -4.64 1.00 8.40
N ARG A 60 -4.58 2.14 9.09
CA ARG A 60 -5.57 3.22 8.95
C ARG A 60 -5.04 4.31 8.03
N LEU A 61 -5.95 4.89 7.25
CA LEU A 61 -5.63 6.06 6.43
C LEU A 61 -5.09 7.19 7.31
N ALA A 62 -3.85 7.59 7.06
CA ALA A 62 -3.19 8.67 7.80
C ALA A 62 -2.07 9.32 6.98
N ARG A 63 -1.74 10.57 7.30
CA ARG A 63 -0.47 11.19 6.89
C ARG A 63 0.45 11.22 8.08
N VAL A 64 1.61 10.56 7.96
CA VAL A 64 2.60 10.47 9.03
C VAL A 64 3.94 10.99 8.54
N ALA A 65 4.84 11.37 9.45
CA ALA A 65 6.22 11.67 9.06
C ALA A 65 6.87 10.39 8.48
N ALA A 66 7.75 10.54 7.49
CA ALA A 66 8.38 9.42 6.78
C ALA A 66 9.14 8.44 7.71
N THR A 67 9.58 8.92 8.87
CA THR A 67 10.26 8.13 9.90
C THR A 67 9.32 7.37 10.84
N THR A 68 8.01 7.58 10.69
CA THR A 68 6.98 7.01 11.57
C THR A 68 6.25 5.88 10.85
N ALA A 69 6.02 4.77 11.55
CA ALA A 69 5.23 3.66 11.03
C ALA A 69 3.75 4.05 10.84
N CYS A 70 3.05 3.34 9.95
CA CYS A 70 1.63 3.57 9.77
C CYS A 70 0.83 3.20 11.03
N PRO A 71 -0.27 3.92 11.32
CA PRO A 71 -1.10 3.59 12.47
C PRO A 71 -1.90 2.31 12.20
N TRP A 72 -1.54 1.24 12.90
CA TRP A 72 -2.21 -0.05 12.81
C TRP A 72 -3.36 -0.17 13.82
N GLU A 73 -4.46 -0.79 13.40
CA GLU A 73 -5.62 -1.15 14.22
C GLU A 73 -5.71 -2.68 14.31
N SER A 74 -5.86 -3.22 15.52
CA SER A 74 -6.06 -4.65 15.71
C SER A 74 -7.47 -5.09 15.33
N LEU A 75 -7.57 -6.21 14.60
CA LEU A 75 -8.82 -6.92 14.35
C LEU A 75 -9.01 -8.13 15.28
N GLY A 76 -8.02 -8.42 16.11
CA GLY A 76 -7.98 -9.58 17.01
C GLY A 76 -6.99 -10.65 16.58
N THR A 77 -6.94 -11.72 17.37
CA THR A 77 -5.94 -12.78 17.25
C THR A 77 -6.41 -13.93 16.35
N CYS A 78 -5.42 -14.62 15.76
CA CYS A 78 -5.62 -15.89 15.09
C CYS A 78 -5.79 -17.01 16.11
N ALA A 79 -6.67 -17.98 15.83
CA ALA A 79 -6.93 -19.11 16.72
C ALA A 79 -5.73 -20.07 16.83
N THR A 80 -4.98 -20.24 15.73
CA THR A 80 -3.84 -21.16 15.67
C THR A 80 -2.53 -20.39 15.57
N ARG A 81 -2.33 -19.65 14.48
CA ARG A 81 -1.15 -18.82 14.18
C ARG A 81 -1.41 -17.96 12.94
N CYS A 82 -0.51 -17.01 12.69
CA CYS A 82 -0.44 -16.33 11.40
C CYS A 82 -0.07 -17.31 10.29
N LEU A 83 -0.64 -17.10 9.10
CA LEU A 83 -0.27 -17.84 7.89
C LEU A 83 1.09 -17.39 7.37
N ALA A 84 1.33 -16.08 7.34
CA ALA A 84 2.60 -15.46 6.98
C ALA A 84 2.91 -14.33 7.96
N GLU A 85 3.88 -14.57 8.85
CA GLU A 85 4.29 -13.60 9.86
C GLU A 85 4.99 -12.39 9.23
N GLY A 86 4.56 -11.18 9.58
CA GLY A 86 5.19 -9.93 9.12
C GLY A 86 5.00 -9.59 7.63
N LEU A 87 4.27 -10.42 6.88
CA LEU A 87 3.92 -10.13 5.48
C LEU A 87 2.76 -9.13 5.43
N ILE A 88 2.94 -8.04 4.68
CA ILE A 88 1.90 -7.04 4.44
C ILE A 88 1.07 -7.47 3.22
N VAL A 89 -0.25 -7.32 3.29
CA VAL A 89 -1.15 -7.70 2.21
C VAL A 89 -2.14 -6.59 1.98
N ASP A 90 -2.30 -6.14 0.74
CA ASP A 90 -3.36 -5.22 0.37
C ASP A 90 -4.67 -5.99 0.20
N LEU A 91 -5.60 -5.84 1.16
CA LEU A 91 -6.87 -6.54 1.18
C LEU A 91 -7.96 -5.76 1.94
N PRO A 92 -9.25 -6.03 1.67
CA PRO A 92 -10.32 -5.42 2.46
C PRO A 92 -10.27 -5.85 3.93
N LYS A 93 -10.46 -4.90 4.87
CA LYS A 93 -10.53 -5.15 6.33
C LYS A 93 -11.40 -6.36 6.71
N ALA A 94 -12.54 -6.52 6.04
CA ALA A 94 -13.48 -7.63 6.28
C ALA A 94 -12.89 -9.02 5.97
N SER A 95 -11.92 -9.11 5.06
CA SER A 95 -11.29 -10.36 4.63
C SER A 95 -9.98 -10.66 5.39
N ALA A 96 -9.42 -9.67 6.08
CA ALA A 96 -8.07 -9.72 6.66
C ALA A 96 -7.83 -10.93 7.56
N ARG A 97 -8.70 -11.14 8.56
CA ARG A 97 -8.52 -12.24 9.51
C ARG A 97 -8.58 -13.59 8.83
N THR A 98 -9.55 -13.79 7.93
CA THR A 98 -9.73 -15.07 7.24
C THR A 98 -8.55 -15.39 6.32
N GLN A 99 -7.94 -14.37 5.71
CA GLN A 99 -6.83 -14.56 4.77
C GLN A 99 -5.47 -14.67 5.46
N LEU A 100 -5.26 -13.96 6.58
CA LEU A 100 -3.97 -13.88 7.26
C LEU A 100 -3.79 -14.91 8.38
N CYS A 101 -4.87 -15.50 8.88
CA CYS A 101 -4.78 -16.59 9.85
C CYS A 101 -4.59 -17.93 9.15
N ALA A 102 -3.77 -18.80 9.74
CA ALA A 102 -3.58 -20.15 9.23
C ALA A 102 -4.92 -20.90 9.26
N ALA A 103 -5.36 -21.33 8.09
CA ALA A 103 -6.53 -22.17 7.94
C ALA A 103 -6.27 -23.58 8.53
N PRO A 104 -7.31 -24.32 8.94
CA PRO A 104 -7.15 -25.72 9.30
C PRO A 104 -6.57 -26.53 8.13
N PRO A 105 -5.87 -27.65 8.39
CA PRO A 105 -5.15 -28.41 7.35
C PRO A 105 -6.03 -28.97 6.22
N SER A 106 -7.35 -28.94 6.38
CA SER A 106 -8.34 -29.36 5.38
C SER A 106 -8.85 -28.22 4.48
N ALA A 107 -8.45 -26.97 4.72
CA ALA A 107 -8.88 -25.83 3.93
C ALA A 107 -8.10 -25.74 2.60
N PRO A 108 -8.69 -25.17 1.54
CA PRO A 108 -7.98 -24.89 0.30
C PRO A 108 -6.77 -23.96 0.54
N PRO A 109 -5.73 -24.02 -0.31
CA PRO A 109 -4.54 -23.20 -0.17
C PRO A 109 -4.92 -21.72 -0.21
N ALA A 110 -4.38 -20.95 0.73
CA ALA A 110 -4.55 -19.51 0.74
C ALA A 110 -3.86 -18.87 -0.47
N TRP A 111 -4.36 -17.70 -0.87
CA TRP A 111 -3.86 -16.95 -2.03
C TRP A 111 -2.44 -16.39 -1.83
N LEU A 112 -1.92 -16.41 -0.60
CA LEU A 112 -0.67 -15.73 -0.26
C LEU A 112 0.53 -16.37 -0.96
N PRO A 113 1.38 -15.56 -1.62
CA PRO A 113 2.60 -16.07 -2.23
C PRO A 113 3.50 -16.63 -1.12
N PRO A 114 4.21 -17.74 -1.38
CA PRO A 114 5.20 -18.25 -0.45
C PRO A 114 6.25 -17.17 -0.18
N ALA A 115 6.75 -17.11 1.06
CA ALA A 115 7.89 -16.30 1.46
C ALA A 115 9.18 -16.89 0.86
N THR A 116 9.26 -16.96 -0.46
CA THR A 116 10.40 -17.52 -1.17
C THR A 116 11.39 -16.41 -1.47
N GLU A 117 12.60 -16.58 -0.95
CA GLU A 117 13.75 -15.81 -1.38
C GLU A 117 14.08 -16.22 -2.81
N SER A 118 14.35 -15.24 -3.67
CA SER A 118 14.78 -15.50 -5.04
C SER A 118 16.11 -14.79 -5.26
N PRO A 119 17.14 -15.50 -5.77
CA PRO A 119 18.39 -14.87 -6.13
C PRO A 119 18.11 -13.91 -7.29
N LEU A 120 18.54 -12.66 -7.16
CA LEU A 120 18.36 -11.67 -8.20
C LEU A 120 19.64 -10.85 -8.35
N PHE A 121 20.09 -10.72 -9.60
CA PHE A 121 21.24 -9.91 -9.96
C PHE A 121 20.73 -8.55 -10.45
N GLY A 122 21.28 -7.45 -9.91
CA GLY A 122 20.99 -6.09 -10.39
C GLY A 122 19.83 -5.37 -9.70
N CYS A 123 19.73 -5.45 -8.38
CA CYS A 123 18.98 -4.47 -7.60
C CYS A 123 19.80 -3.95 -6.42
N ASP A 124 19.58 -2.70 -6.06
CA ASP A 124 20.32 -2.05 -4.99
C ASP A 124 19.73 -2.41 -3.62
N GLU A 125 20.59 -2.43 -2.58
CA GLU A 125 20.15 -2.77 -1.23
C GLU A 125 19.09 -1.78 -0.73
N GLY A 126 17.96 -2.30 -0.24
CA GLY A 126 16.84 -1.47 0.21
C GLY A 126 15.83 -1.10 -0.87
N GLU A 127 16.14 -1.35 -2.15
CA GLU A 127 15.21 -1.13 -3.26
C GLU A 127 13.99 -2.07 -3.18
N PHE A 128 12.82 -1.56 -3.56
CA PHE A 128 11.58 -2.32 -3.63
C PHE A 128 11.12 -2.51 -5.08
N ARG A 129 10.72 -3.74 -5.43
CA ARG A 129 10.18 -4.09 -6.75
C ARG A 129 8.90 -4.88 -6.65
N CYS A 130 8.00 -4.65 -7.59
CA CYS A 130 6.84 -5.51 -7.82
C CYS A 130 7.20 -6.61 -8.82
N SER A 131 6.90 -7.86 -8.51
CA SER A 131 6.90 -8.95 -9.48
C SER A 131 5.83 -9.98 -9.12
N ALA A 132 5.02 -10.40 -10.11
CA ALA A 132 3.94 -11.37 -9.92
C ALA A 132 3.00 -11.02 -8.74
N ASN A 133 2.60 -9.75 -8.62
CA ASN A 133 1.75 -9.22 -7.55
C ASN A 133 2.38 -9.28 -6.14
N VAL A 134 3.70 -9.44 -6.06
CA VAL A 134 4.47 -9.49 -4.81
C VAL A 134 5.45 -8.32 -4.79
N VAL A 135 5.37 -7.51 -3.73
CA VAL A 135 6.40 -6.53 -3.43
C VAL A 135 7.56 -7.24 -2.76
N ARG A 136 8.74 -7.10 -3.35
CA ARG A 136 9.99 -7.67 -2.87
C ARG A 136 10.94 -6.56 -2.48
N ARG A 137 11.67 -6.76 -1.38
CA ARG A 137 12.76 -5.90 -0.95
C ARG A 137 14.10 -6.56 -1.27
N CYS A 138 15.00 -5.79 -1.85
CA CYS A 138 16.36 -6.20 -2.12
C CYS A 138 17.23 -6.13 -0.86
N SER A 139 18.00 -7.19 -0.63
CA SER A 139 18.93 -7.33 0.49
C SER A 139 20.20 -8.02 -0.01
N GLY A 140 21.19 -7.24 -0.44
CA GLY A 140 22.35 -7.77 -1.15
C GLY A 140 21.95 -8.43 -2.48
N ASN A 141 22.28 -9.71 -2.66
CA ASN A 141 22.02 -10.45 -3.92
C ASN A 141 20.71 -11.27 -3.89
N VAL A 142 19.84 -11.04 -2.91
CA VAL A 142 18.58 -11.75 -2.77
C VAL A 142 17.41 -10.79 -2.64
N GLN A 143 16.26 -11.24 -3.14
CA GLN A 143 14.99 -10.55 -2.97
C GLN A 143 14.07 -11.33 -2.05
N ARG A 144 13.55 -10.66 -1.02
CA ARG A 144 12.58 -11.24 -0.07
C ARG A 144 11.20 -10.62 -0.31
N ALA A 145 10.16 -11.45 -0.35
CA ALA A 145 8.78 -10.99 -0.38
C ALA A 145 8.46 -10.26 0.94
N VAL A 146 7.95 -9.04 0.83
CA VAL A 146 7.60 -8.18 1.98
C VAL A 146 6.15 -7.69 1.94
N ALA A 147 5.54 -7.65 0.75
CA ALA A 147 4.10 -7.48 0.63
C ALA A 147 3.50 -8.25 -0.55
N ALA A 148 2.18 -8.46 -0.53
CA ALA A 148 1.41 -9.04 -1.63
C ALA A 148 0.19 -8.16 -1.95
N CYS A 149 -0.10 -7.96 -3.24
CA CYS A 149 -1.13 -7.03 -3.68
C CYS A 149 -2.24 -7.79 -4.40
N VAL A 150 -3.43 -7.89 -3.80
CA VAL A 150 -4.54 -8.73 -4.31
C VAL A 150 -4.98 -8.31 -5.71
N ASP A 151 -5.02 -7.01 -5.96
CA ASP A 151 -5.46 -6.44 -7.25
C ASP A 151 -4.31 -6.19 -8.23
N GLY A 152 -3.10 -6.68 -7.90
CA GLY A 152 -1.88 -6.46 -8.65
C GLY A 152 -1.02 -5.32 -8.09
N CYS A 153 0.21 -5.20 -8.59
CA CYS A 153 1.09 -4.08 -8.26
C CYS A 153 1.69 -3.41 -9.48
N ALA A 154 2.07 -2.14 -9.31
CA ALA A 154 2.72 -1.36 -10.35
C ALA A 154 4.11 -1.92 -10.66
N GLU A 155 4.31 -2.36 -11.90
CA GLU A 155 5.64 -2.68 -12.41
C GLU A 155 6.39 -1.38 -12.69
N VAL A 156 7.43 -1.12 -11.90
CA VAL A 156 8.33 0.01 -12.07
C VAL A 156 9.62 -0.50 -12.72
N SER A 157 10.05 0.18 -13.78
CA SER A 157 11.27 -0.19 -14.53
C SER A 157 12.55 -0.01 -13.71
N GLU A 158 12.52 0.93 -12.78
CA GLU A 158 13.53 1.16 -11.74
C GLU A 158 12.82 0.95 -10.41
N GLY A 159 13.39 0.18 -9.48
CA GLY A 159 12.72 -0.03 -8.20
C GLY A 159 12.68 1.26 -7.40
N ILE A 160 11.80 1.27 -6.40
CA ILE A 160 11.59 2.46 -5.59
C ILE A 160 12.40 2.36 -4.31
N GLU A 161 12.98 3.48 -3.91
CA GLU A 161 13.49 3.66 -2.56
C GLU A 161 12.34 4.16 -1.68
N ALA A 162 11.89 3.32 -0.76
CA ALA A 162 10.88 3.69 0.22
C ALA A 162 11.49 3.67 1.62
N GLY A 163 11.15 4.68 2.43
CA GLY A 163 11.62 4.76 3.83
C GLY A 163 11.12 3.60 4.71
N SER A 164 10.12 2.85 4.27
CA SER A 164 9.58 1.69 4.99
C SER A 164 8.90 0.69 4.05
N VAL A 165 8.72 -0.55 4.53
CA VAL A 165 7.95 -1.59 3.82
C VAL A 165 6.48 -1.17 3.66
N ASP A 166 5.89 -0.54 4.67
CA ASP A 166 4.51 -0.02 4.64
C ASP A 166 4.34 0.98 3.50
N ALA A 167 5.29 1.91 3.37
CA ALA A 167 5.29 2.91 2.30
C ALA A 167 5.47 2.26 0.91
N ALA A 168 6.40 1.32 0.79
CA ALA A 168 6.61 0.57 -0.46
C ALA A 168 5.35 -0.18 -0.89
N ALA A 169 4.73 -0.91 0.04
CA ALA A 169 3.48 -1.62 -0.20
C ALA A 169 2.36 -0.66 -0.61
N GLY A 170 2.24 0.49 0.07
CA GLY A 170 1.23 1.48 -0.25
C GLY A 170 1.41 2.19 -1.59
N VAL A 171 2.65 2.29 -2.08
CA VAL A 171 2.94 2.83 -3.41
C VAL A 171 2.73 1.76 -4.48
N LEU A 172 3.27 0.57 -4.28
CA LEU A 172 3.29 -0.49 -5.29
C LEU A 172 1.97 -1.25 -5.41
N CYS A 173 1.23 -1.47 -4.31
CA CYS A 173 -0.07 -2.15 -4.34
C CYS A 173 -1.23 -1.23 -4.75
N LYS A 174 -1.01 0.06 -5.02
CA LYS A 174 -2.10 0.95 -5.43
C LYS A 174 -2.66 0.52 -6.79
N ARG A 175 -3.98 0.29 -6.81
CA ARG A 175 -4.79 0.03 -8.01
C ARG A 175 -4.50 1.08 -9.09
N LEU A 176 -4.05 0.62 -10.27
CA LEU A 176 -4.11 1.38 -11.52
C LEU A 176 -5.57 1.53 -11.98
#